data_AF-A0A2N8TEI0-F1
#
_entry.id   AF-A0A2N8TEI0-F1
#
_cell.length_a   1.000
_cell.length_b   1.000
_cell.length_c   1.000
_cell.angle_alpha   90.00
_cell.angle_beta   90.00
_cell.angle_gamma   90.00
#
_symmetry.space_group_name_H-M   'P 1'
#
loop_
_entity.id
_entity.type
_entity.pdbx_description
1 polymer ?
#
loop_
_entity_poly.entity_id
_entity_poly.type
_entity_poly.pdbx_seq_one_letter_code
_entity_poly.pdbx_strand_id
1 'polypeptide(L)' 'GQALPHGIDVASVAAWARELAGDVERTGRPVDAGARAPRLRGPATGR' A
#
# COMPACT_ATOMS: atom_id res chain seq x y z
N GLY A 1 -11.84 15.06 0.01
CA GLY A 1 -10.47 14.60 -0.27
C GLY A 1 -10.41 14.06 -1.69
N GLN A 2 -9.30 14.25 -2.40
CA GLN A 2 -9.13 13.72 -3.76
C GLN A 2 -8.75 12.24 -3.72
N ALA A 3 -9.28 11.45 -4.66
CA ALA A 3 -9.02 10.01 -4.73
C ALA A 3 -7.58 9.66 -5.19
N LEU A 4 -6.98 10.53 -6.02
CA LEU A 4 -5.64 10.34 -6.61
C LEU A 4 -4.72 11.57 -6.42
N PRO A 5 -4.39 11.99 -5.19
CA PRO A 5 -3.41 13.06 -4.97
C PRO A 5 -2.05 12.65 -5.55
N HIS A 6 -1.44 13.50 -6.38
CA HIS A 6 -0.13 13.22 -7.00
C HIS A 6 -0.07 11.91 -7.80
N GLY A 7 -1.22 11.41 -8.27
CA GLY A 7 -1.31 10.11 -8.97
C GLY A 7 -1.25 8.88 -8.07
N ILE A 8 -1.30 9.07 -6.74
CA ILE A 8 -1.28 8.00 -5.75
C ILE A 8 -2.72 7.60 -5.42
N ASP A 9 -3.04 6.33 -5.61
CA ASP A 9 -4.31 5.77 -5.14
C ASP A 9 -4.26 5.56 -3.61
N VAL A 10 -4.86 6.51 -2.88
CA VAL A 10 -4.87 6.53 -1.41
C VAL A 10 -5.67 5.36 -0.83
N ALA A 11 -6.70 4.88 -1.54
CA ALA A 11 -7.48 3.73 -1.07
C ALA A 11 -6.62 2.47 -1.12
N SER A 12 -5.84 2.29 -2.21
CA SER A 12 -4.87 1.19 -2.32
C SER A 12 -3.76 1.26 -1.27
N VAL A 13 -3.24 2.46 -0.95
CA VAL A 13 -2.29 2.65 0.17
C VAL A 13 -2.92 2.18 1.49
N ALA A 14 -4.15 2.62 1.78
CA ALA A 14 -4.82 2.31 3.03
C ALA A 14 -5.11 0.80 3.18
N ALA A 15 -5.52 0.14 2.10
CA ALA A 15 -5.72 -1.31 2.08
C ALA A 15 -4.43 -2.07 2.37
N TRP A 16 -3.34 -1.70 1.68
CA TRP A 16 -2.01 -2.27 1.92
C TRP A 16 -1.55 -2.10 3.36
N ALA A 17 -1.70 -0.91 3.95
CA ALA A 17 -1.24 -0.63 5.31
C ALA A 17 -1.97 -1.51 6.35
N ARG A 18 -3.26 -1.77 6.16
CA ARG A 18 -4.05 -2.65 7.03
C ARG A 18 -3.59 -4.10 6.94
N GLU A 19 -3.30 -4.59 5.75
CA GLU A 19 -2.76 -5.94 5.55
C GLU A 19 -1.39 -6.10 6.23
N LEU A 20 -0.50 -5.11 6.04
CA LEU A 20 0.82 -5.12 6.69
C LEU A 20 0.71 -5.11 8.22
N ALA A 21 -0.19 -4.29 8.77
CA ALA A 21 -0.44 -4.26 10.22
C ALA A 21 -0.89 -5.64 10.73
N GLY A 22 -1.86 -6.28 10.07
CA GLY A 22 -2.31 -7.62 10.43
C GLY A 22 -1.19 -8.67 10.37
N ASP A 23 -0.31 -8.60 9.38
CA ASP A 23 0.85 -9.50 9.29
C ASP A 23 1.86 -9.28 10.42
N VAL A 24 2.13 -8.03 10.78
CA VAL A 24 3.04 -7.68 11.88
C VAL A 24 2.44 -8.09 13.23
N GLU A 25 1.16 -7.81 13.46
CA GLU A 25 0.45 -8.18 14.69
C GLU A 25 0.42 -9.71 14.89
N ARG A 26 0.17 -10.47 13.81
CA ARG A 26 0.10 -11.93 13.85
C ARG A 26 1.46 -12.58 14.07
N THR A 27 2.51 -12.06 13.46
CA THR A 27 3.83 -12.71 13.48
C THR A 27 4.77 -12.16 14.53
N GLY A 28 4.59 -10.91 14.96
CA GLY A 28 5.49 -10.20 15.86
C GLY A 28 6.91 -10.00 15.30
N ARG A 29 7.10 -10.19 13.99
CA ARG A 29 8.43 -10.18 13.36
C ARG A 29 8.72 -8.86 12.63
N PRO A 30 9.97 -8.41 12.62
CA PRO A 30 10.41 -7.35 11.72
C PRO A 30 10.09 -7.70 10.26
N VAL A 31 9.61 -6.70 9.51
CA VAL A 31 9.29 -6.81 8.09
C VAL A 31 10.25 -5.96 7.28
N ASP A 32 10.67 -6.48 6.12
CA ASP A 32 11.43 -5.72 5.14
C ASP A 32 10.49 -4.74 4.41
N ALA A 33 10.71 -3.44 4.64
CA ALA A 33 9.92 -2.38 4.05
C ALA A 33 10.05 -2.32 2.51
N GLY A 34 11.21 -2.65 1.95
CA GLY A 34 11.44 -2.66 0.51
C GLY A 34 10.73 -3.83 -0.16
N ALA A 35 10.76 -5.01 0.46
CA ALA A 35 10.04 -6.19 -0.03
C ALA A 35 8.51 -6.04 0.10
N ARG A 36 8.05 -5.32 1.14
CA ARG A 36 6.61 -5.07 1.38
C ARG A 36 6.10 -3.80 0.71
N ALA A 37 6.94 -3.06 -0.03
CA ALA A 37 6.55 -1.79 -0.62
C ALA A 37 5.32 -1.97 -1.53
N PRO A 38 4.24 -1.20 -1.32
CA PRO A 38 3.09 -1.27 -2.18
C PRO A 38 3.47 -0.76 -3.57
N ARG A 39 2.96 -1.40 -4.61
CA ARG A 39 3.14 -0.88 -5.98
C ARG A 39 2.15 0.26 -6.21
N LEU A 40 2.49 1.43 -5.66
CA LEU A 40 1.66 2.66 -5.65
C LEU A 40 1.54 3.36 -7.01
N ARG A 41 2.00 2.73 -8.09
CA ARG A 41 1.66 3.21 -9.42
C ARG A 41 0.21 2.79 -9.61
N GLY A 42 -0.70 3.77 -9.64
CA GLY A 42 -2.09 3.52 -10.03
C GLY A 42 -2.14 2.70 -11.33
N PRO A 43 -3.27 2.01 -11.64
CA PRO A 43 -3.37 1.25 -12.88
C PRO A 43 -2.84 2.13 -14.01
N ALA A 44 -1.97 1.57 -14.87
CA ALA A 44 -1.53 2.32 -16.03
C ALA A 44 -2.80 2.81 -16.71
N THR A 45 -3.08 4.11 -16.63
CA THR A 45 -4.07 4.75 -17.48
C THR A 45 -3.44 4.78 -18.87
N GLY A 46 -3.33 3.59 -19.45
CA GLY A 46 -3.17 3.34 -20.86
C GLY A 46 -4.54 2.94 -21.37
N ARG A 47 -5.43 3.93 -21.49
CA ARG A 47 -6.44 4.02 -22.55
C ARG A 47 -6.98 5.44 -22.64
#